data_AF-A0A5E4K867-F1
#
_entry.id   AF-A0A5E4K867-F1
#
_cell.length_a   1.000
_cell.length_b   1.000
_cell.length_c   1.000
_cell.angle_alpha   90.00
_cell.angle_beta   90.00
_cell.angle_gamma   90.00
#
_symmetry.space_group_name_H-M   'P 1'
#
loop_
_entity.id
_entity.type
_entity.pdbx_description
1 polymer ?
#
loop_
_entity_poly.entity_id
_entity_poly.type
_entity_poly.pdbx_seq_one_letter_code
_entity_poly.pdbx_strand_id
1 'polypeptide(L)'
;MQKNLTIDRFEILLESAVQFGEGNRIRHLADIIAKSYSKKPEELISFFSNDNKHIAGIATSAYYSITEDIEPALSIEYGGLGAVVASTKIRLKIGQSQFLFSRNSGNAFWFSENSGNAFGYSENSGDSFRSSMNRGESFKNSINQGESFQDSENCWNSFEKSTNKGYSLWGSRNNEHSFYYSDNSENAARGSTNDNYSFCRAKIRDNALKGAKKFGNSFWRLEGTKEPILSQ
;
A
#
# COMPACT_ATOMS: atom_id res chain seq x y z
N MET A 1 12.77 -37.05 -11.46
CA MET A 1 12.04 -36.13 -10.56
C MET A 1 11.08 -35.31 -11.41
N GLN A 2 9.80 -35.71 -11.48
CA GLN A 2 8.75 -34.87 -12.07
C GLN A 2 8.32 -33.88 -11.00
N LYS A 3 8.85 -32.64 -11.06
CA LYS A 3 8.08 -31.53 -10.52
C LYS A 3 6.73 -31.51 -11.27
N ASN A 4 5.65 -31.35 -10.52
CA ASN A 4 4.30 -31.53 -11.01
C ASN A 4 4.00 -30.39 -12.01
N LEU A 5 3.76 -30.70 -13.29
CA LEU A 5 3.63 -29.72 -14.39
C LEU A 5 2.65 -28.57 -14.07
N THR A 6 1.67 -28.82 -13.21
CA THR A 6 0.68 -27.85 -12.73
C THR A 6 1.28 -26.81 -11.78
N ILE A 7 2.20 -27.21 -10.89
CA ILE A 7 2.89 -26.33 -9.95
C ILE A 7 3.86 -25.44 -10.73
N ASP A 8 4.63 -26.01 -11.65
CA ASP A 8 5.59 -25.25 -12.46
C ASP A 8 4.88 -24.18 -13.32
N ARG A 9 3.71 -24.52 -13.88
CA ARG A 9 2.89 -23.53 -14.62
C ARG A 9 2.35 -22.44 -13.71
N PHE A 10 1.90 -22.77 -12.50
CA PHE A 10 1.41 -21.76 -11.55
C PHE A 10 2.53 -20.80 -11.14
N GLU A 11 3.70 -21.33 -10.83
CA GLU A 11 4.88 -20.55 -10.46
C GLU A 11 5.25 -19.54 -11.56
N ILE A 12 5.34 -20.00 -12.81
CA ILE A 12 5.61 -19.12 -13.97
C ILE A 12 4.55 -18.01 -14.12
N LEU A 13 3.27 -18.35 -13.96
CA LEU A 13 2.19 -17.36 -14.09
C LEU A 13 2.24 -16.33 -12.97
N LEU A 14 2.55 -16.76 -11.75
CA LEU A 14 2.66 -15.90 -10.57
C LEU A 14 3.86 -14.96 -10.69
N GLU A 15 5.03 -15.48 -11.03
CA GLU A 15 6.24 -14.69 -11.22
C GLU A 15 6.08 -13.68 -12.34
N SER A 16 5.48 -14.09 -13.47
CA SER A 16 5.17 -13.17 -14.56
C SER A 16 4.21 -12.07 -14.11
N ALA A 17 3.17 -12.40 -13.35
CA ALA A 17 2.22 -11.40 -12.85
C ALA A 17 2.90 -10.39 -11.91
N VAL A 18 3.79 -10.84 -11.02
CA VAL A 18 4.58 -9.97 -10.14
C VAL A 18 5.53 -9.08 -10.94
N GLN A 19 6.28 -9.66 -11.89
CA GLN A 19 7.26 -8.94 -12.71
C GLN A 19 6.62 -7.81 -13.53
N PHE A 20 5.44 -8.05 -14.10
CA PHE A 20 4.72 -7.06 -14.91
C PHE A 20 3.79 -6.15 -14.08
N GLY A 21 3.72 -6.33 -12.76
CA GLY A 21 2.90 -5.50 -11.90
C GLY A 21 1.40 -5.73 -12.06
N GLU A 22 0.97 -6.94 -12.46
CA GLU A 22 -0.43 -7.30 -12.74
C GLU A 22 -1.22 -7.54 -11.44
N GLY A 23 -1.36 -6.53 -10.59
CA GLY A 23 -1.99 -6.67 -9.27
C GLY A 23 -3.39 -7.29 -9.28
N ASN A 24 -4.22 -6.99 -10.29
CA ASN A 24 -5.53 -7.62 -10.45
C ASN A 24 -5.43 -9.14 -10.64
N ARG A 25 -4.44 -9.61 -11.39
CA ARG A 25 -4.22 -11.04 -11.63
C ARG A 25 -3.73 -11.72 -10.36
N ILE A 26 -2.81 -11.09 -9.62
CA ILE A 26 -2.30 -11.60 -8.34
C ILE A 26 -3.44 -11.77 -7.33
N ARG A 27 -4.28 -10.74 -7.16
CA ARG A 27 -5.47 -10.81 -6.29
C ARG A 27 -6.44 -11.91 -6.73
N HIS A 28 -6.65 -12.07 -8.04
CA HIS A 28 -7.51 -13.14 -8.56
C HIS A 28 -6.92 -14.54 -8.30
N LEU A 29 -5.60 -14.71 -8.39
CA LEU A 29 -4.94 -15.97 -8.02
C LEU A 29 -5.15 -16.26 -6.53
N ALA A 30 -4.95 -15.27 -5.64
CA ALA A 30 -5.20 -15.43 -4.21
C ALA A 30 -6.65 -15.86 -3.91
N ASP A 31 -7.63 -15.25 -4.58
CA ASP A 31 -9.06 -15.62 -4.45
C ASP A 31 -9.35 -17.04 -4.94
N ILE A 32 -8.77 -17.47 -6.08
CA ILE A 32 -8.91 -18.85 -6.57
C ILE A 32 -8.35 -19.86 -5.56
N ILE A 33 -7.18 -19.57 -4.99
CA ILE A 33 -6.58 -20.43 -3.96
C ILE A 33 -7.46 -20.43 -2.71
N ALA A 34 -7.92 -19.27 -2.23
CA ALA A 34 -8.80 -19.19 -1.06
C ALA A 34 -10.08 -20.03 -1.24
N LYS A 35 -10.72 -19.95 -2.41
CA LYS A 35 -11.90 -20.77 -2.74
C LYS A 35 -11.60 -22.26 -2.72
N SER A 36 -10.46 -22.67 -3.27
CA SER A 36 -10.04 -24.07 -3.34
C SER A 36 -9.77 -24.68 -1.97
N TYR A 37 -9.28 -23.88 -1.02
CA TYR A 37 -8.95 -24.31 0.35
C TYR A 37 -9.99 -23.90 1.40
N SER A 38 -11.13 -23.32 1.00
CA SER A 38 -12.16 -22.78 1.89
C SER A 38 -12.68 -23.76 2.95
N LYS A 39 -12.66 -25.07 2.68
CA LYS A 39 -13.10 -26.11 3.64
C LYS A 39 -12.00 -26.61 4.58
N LYS A 40 -10.74 -26.34 4.24
CA LYS A 40 -9.54 -26.84 4.92
C LYS A 40 -8.39 -25.83 4.82
N PRO A 41 -8.53 -24.62 5.37
CA PRO A 41 -7.52 -23.58 5.29
C PRO A 41 -6.17 -24.01 5.91
N GLU A 42 -6.17 -24.93 6.87
CA GLU A 42 -4.97 -25.47 7.51
C GLU A 42 -4.01 -26.16 6.52
N GLU A 43 -4.49 -26.67 5.39
CA GLU A 43 -3.61 -27.25 4.35
C GLU A 43 -2.70 -26.17 3.72
N LEU A 44 -3.12 -24.89 3.74
CA LEU A 44 -2.30 -23.77 3.24
C LEU A 44 -1.04 -23.53 4.08
N ILE A 45 -1.06 -23.90 5.37
CA ILE A 45 0.07 -23.68 6.29
C ILE A 45 1.34 -24.36 5.78
N SER A 46 1.19 -25.50 5.09
CA SER A 46 2.31 -26.22 4.48
C SER A 46 3.08 -25.40 3.42
N PHE A 47 2.45 -24.38 2.85
CA PHE A 47 3.05 -23.51 1.83
C PHE A 47 3.71 -22.24 2.42
N PHE A 48 3.53 -21.95 3.71
CA PHE A 48 4.08 -20.74 4.33
C PHE A 48 5.62 -20.74 4.38
N SER A 49 6.23 -21.92 4.39
CA SER A 49 7.68 -22.10 4.36
C SER A 49 8.20 -22.50 2.97
N ASN A 50 7.47 -22.17 1.90
CA ASN A 50 7.91 -22.46 0.54
C ASN A 50 9.15 -21.63 0.16
N ASP A 51 10.12 -22.25 -0.52
CA ASP A 51 11.33 -21.56 -1.00
C ASP A 51 10.99 -20.40 -1.95
N ASN A 52 9.93 -20.52 -2.73
CA ASN A 52 9.38 -19.42 -3.51
C ASN A 52 8.48 -18.55 -2.63
N LYS A 53 9.01 -17.38 -2.24
CA LYS A 53 8.32 -16.43 -1.38
C LYS A 53 7.02 -15.88 -1.97
N HIS A 54 6.85 -15.86 -3.30
CA HIS A 54 5.57 -15.46 -3.90
C HIS A 54 4.50 -16.53 -3.70
N ILE A 55 4.88 -17.81 -3.77
CA ILE A 55 3.95 -18.93 -3.45
C ILE A 55 3.53 -18.83 -1.99
N ALA A 56 4.50 -18.65 -1.08
CA ALA A 56 4.21 -18.44 0.34
C ALA A 56 3.28 -17.24 0.54
N GLY A 57 3.56 -16.12 -0.13
CA GLY A 57 2.77 -14.89 -0.07
C GLY A 57 1.33 -15.01 -0.54
N ILE A 58 1.09 -15.72 -1.65
CA ILE A 58 -0.27 -16.02 -2.13
C ILE A 58 -0.97 -16.94 -1.13
N ALA A 59 -0.28 -17.95 -0.60
CA ALA A 59 -0.87 -18.89 0.35
C ALA A 59 -1.30 -18.19 1.65
N THR A 60 -0.47 -17.31 2.21
CA THR A 60 -0.82 -16.53 3.41
C THR A 60 -1.93 -15.51 3.13
N SER A 61 -1.97 -14.91 1.93
CA SER A 61 -3.08 -14.02 1.53
C SER A 61 -4.41 -14.77 1.37
N ALA A 62 -4.37 -15.97 0.77
CA ALA A 62 -5.53 -16.84 0.67
C ALA A 62 -6.00 -17.32 2.05
N TYR A 63 -5.07 -17.68 2.92
CA TYR A 63 -5.36 -18.07 4.29
C TYR A 63 -6.07 -16.94 5.06
N TYR A 64 -5.50 -15.73 5.03
CA TYR A 64 -6.12 -14.54 5.64
C TYR A 64 -7.53 -14.30 5.11
N SER A 65 -7.76 -14.47 3.80
CA SER A 65 -9.07 -14.26 3.19
C SER A 65 -10.15 -15.24 3.71
N ILE A 66 -9.74 -16.39 4.26
CA ILE A 66 -10.64 -17.41 4.83
C ILE A 66 -10.78 -17.23 6.34
N THR A 67 -9.68 -16.95 7.04
CA THR A 67 -9.59 -17.04 8.50
C THR A 67 -9.59 -15.69 9.21
N GLU A 68 -9.36 -14.59 8.47
CA GLU A 68 -9.06 -13.26 8.99
C GLU A 68 -7.81 -13.18 9.88
N ASP A 69 -7.00 -14.25 9.91
CA ASP A 69 -5.73 -14.28 10.64
C ASP A 69 -4.60 -13.73 9.75
N ILE A 70 -4.12 -12.54 10.12
CA ILE A 70 -3.12 -11.79 9.36
C ILE A 70 -1.69 -12.11 9.78
N GLU A 71 -1.49 -12.75 10.94
CA GLU A 71 -0.16 -13.02 11.51
C GLU A 71 0.78 -13.76 10.53
N PRO A 72 0.31 -14.77 9.77
CA PRO A 72 1.17 -15.43 8.79
C PRO A 72 1.74 -14.46 7.74
N ALA A 73 0.92 -13.52 7.25
CA ALA A 73 1.34 -12.52 6.27
C ALA A 73 2.40 -11.55 6.81
N LEU A 74 2.43 -11.33 8.13
CA LEU A 74 3.41 -10.46 8.80
C LEU A 74 4.74 -11.15 9.06
N SER A 75 4.80 -12.47 8.98
CA SER A 75 6.02 -13.23 9.27
C SER A 75 6.94 -13.44 8.06
N ILE A 76 6.43 -13.19 6.84
CA ILE A 76 7.08 -13.56 5.59
C ILE A 76 7.18 -12.34 4.65
N GLU A 77 8.31 -12.20 3.96
CA GLU A 77 8.44 -11.22 2.87
C GLU A 77 7.46 -11.59 1.74
N TYR A 78 6.68 -10.64 1.24
CA TYR A 78 5.53 -10.88 0.34
C TYR A 78 4.35 -11.62 0.99
N GLY A 79 4.27 -11.75 2.32
CA GLY A 79 3.21 -12.51 2.99
C GLY A 79 1.76 -12.04 2.72
N GLY A 80 1.55 -10.79 2.36
CA GLY A 80 0.27 -10.21 1.96
C GLY A 80 0.12 -10.02 0.44
N LEU A 81 0.83 -10.81 -0.37
CA LEU A 81 0.84 -10.67 -1.83
C LEU A 81 -0.57 -10.80 -2.43
N GLY A 82 -1.13 -9.67 -2.87
CA GLY A 82 -2.49 -9.61 -3.39
C GLY A 82 -3.59 -9.77 -2.33
N ALA A 83 -3.28 -9.54 -1.05
CA ALA A 83 -4.30 -9.58 -0.01
C ALA A 83 -5.37 -8.50 -0.20
N VAL A 84 -6.61 -8.80 0.19
CA VAL A 84 -7.70 -7.82 0.27
C VAL A 84 -8.07 -7.64 1.73
N VAL A 85 -7.72 -6.49 2.31
CA VAL A 85 -7.82 -6.22 3.75
C VAL A 85 -8.82 -5.09 3.98
N ALA A 86 -9.90 -5.37 4.73
CA ALA A 86 -10.93 -4.36 5.05
C ALA A 86 -10.89 -3.89 6.52
N SER A 87 -10.33 -4.72 7.41
CA SER A 87 -10.17 -4.40 8.82
C SER A 87 -9.12 -5.33 9.43
N THR A 88 -8.31 -4.78 10.34
CA THR A 88 -7.51 -5.57 11.28
C THR A 88 -7.85 -5.12 12.70
N LYS A 89 -7.61 -5.99 13.69
CA LYS A 89 -8.00 -5.77 15.09
C LYS A 89 -6.86 -5.21 15.95
N ILE A 90 -5.67 -5.05 15.37
CA ILE A 90 -4.44 -4.77 16.11
C ILE A 90 -3.62 -3.69 15.41
N ARG A 91 -2.81 -2.99 16.20
CA ARG A 91 -1.83 -2.05 15.67
C ARG A 91 -0.67 -2.83 15.05
N LEU A 92 -0.51 -2.69 13.73
CA LEU A 92 0.48 -3.45 12.97
C LEU A 92 1.77 -2.68 12.73
N LYS A 93 2.89 -3.41 12.69
CA LYS A 93 4.17 -2.93 12.18
C LYS A 93 4.50 -3.69 10.92
N ILE A 94 4.61 -2.98 9.81
CA ILE A 94 4.69 -3.56 8.48
C ILE A 94 5.96 -3.01 7.82
N GLY A 95 6.77 -3.92 7.32
CA GLY A 95 8.06 -3.62 6.71
C GLY A 95 8.25 -4.36 5.40
N GLN A 96 9.36 -4.08 4.72
CA GLN A 96 9.79 -4.82 3.53
C GLN A 96 8.72 -4.80 2.43
N SER A 97 8.46 -5.91 1.73
CA SER A 97 7.48 -6.01 0.63
C SER A 97 6.24 -6.83 1.03
N GLN A 98 5.77 -6.71 2.28
CA GLN A 98 4.76 -7.62 2.84
C GLN A 98 3.43 -7.60 2.07
N PHE A 99 2.82 -6.45 1.83
CA PHE A 99 1.49 -6.33 1.23
C PHE A 99 1.53 -5.82 -0.21
N LEU A 100 2.45 -6.35 -1.03
CA LEU A 100 2.49 -5.99 -2.45
C LEU A 100 1.17 -6.32 -3.16
N PHE A 101 0.74 -5.42 -4.04
CA PHE A 101 -0.50 -5.55 -4.83
C PHE A 101 -1.77 -5.73 -3.99
N SER A 102 -1.72 -5.41 -2.70
CA SER A 102 -2.88 -5.50 -1.82
C SER A 102 -3.97 -4.49 -2.20
N ARG A 103 -5.20 -4.78 -1.79
CA ARG A 103 -6.30 -3.81 -1.81
C ARG A 103 -6.81 -3.60 -0.40
N ASN A 104 -6.72 -2.37 0.08
CA ASN A 104 -6.97 -2.02 1.47
C ASN A 104 -8.12 -1.02 1.55
N SER A 105 -9.06 -1.28 2.45
CA SER A 105 -10.25 -0.44 2.63
C SER A 105 -10.68 -0.40 4.10
N GLY A 106 -11.74 0.35 4.41
CA GLY A 106 -12.30 0.41 5.76
C GLY A 106 -11.25 0.79 6.79
N ASN A 107 -11.07 -0.05 7.80
CA ASN A 107 -10.15 0.18 8.92
C ASN A 107 -8.96 -0.79 8.88
N ALA A 108 -8.51 -1.16 7.67
CA ALA A 108 -7.52 -2.21 7.44
C ALA A 108 -6.24 -2.08 8.30
N PHE A 109 -5.66 -0.89 8.40
CA PHE A 109 -4.36 -0.64 9.00
C PHE A 109 -4.36 0.64 9.85
N TRP A 110 -5.45 0.86 10.61
CA TRP A 110 -5.51 1.96 11.57
C TRP A 110 -4.34 1.92 12.55
N PHE A 111 -3.76 3.09 12.80
CA PHE A 111 -2.62 3.28 13.72
C PHE A 111 -1.35 2.50 13.37
N SER A 112 -1.24 1.89 12.18
CA SER A 112 -0.08 1.06 11.83
C SER A 112 1.20 1.87 11.65
N GLU A 113 2.35 1.20 11.77
CA GLU A 113 3.67 1.74 11.42
C GLU A 113 4.18 0.99 10.19
N ASN A 114 4.33 1.71 9.06
CA ASN A 114 4.65 1.12 7.76
C ASN A 114 6.01 1.64 7.27
N SER A 115 6.85 0.73 6.77
CA SER A 115 8.20 1.03 6.35
C SER A 115 8.69 0.18 5.17
N GLY A 116 9.77 0.58 4.51
CA GLY A 116 10.29 -0.18 3.35
C GLY A 116 9.32 -0.09 2.17
N ASN A 117 9.14 -1.16 1.38
CA ASN A 117 8.21 -1.21 0.24
C ASN A 117 6.86 -1.87 0.63
N ALA A 118 6.39 -1.60 1.87
CA ALA A 118 5.39 -2.42 2.57
C ALA A 118 4.13 -2.69 1.75
N PHE A 119 3.68 -1.67 1.02
CA PHE A 119 2.45 -1.64 0.25
C PHE A 119 2.71 -1.24 -1.20
N GLY A 120 3.82 -1.69 -1.78
CA GLY A 120 4.11 -1.45 -3.19
C GLY A 120 2.97 -1.92 -4.11
N TYR A 121 2.60 -1.09 -5.10
CA TYR A 121 1.51 -1.36 -6.05
C TYR A 121 0.13 -1.62 -5.41
N SER A 122 -0.07 -1.17 -4.17
CA SER A 122 -1.34 -1.31 -3.47
C SER A 122 -2.41 -0.34 -3.96
N GLU A 123 -3.67 -0.71 -3.71
CA GLU A 123 -4.84 0.16 -3.89
C GLU A 123 -5.49 0.42 -2.53
N ASN A 124 -5.50 1.68 -2.08
CA ASN A 124 -5.92 2.07 -0.74
C ASN A 124 -7.11 3.03 -0.81
N SER A 125 -8.14 2.74 -0.02
CA SER A 125 -9.41 3.48 -0.01
C SER A 125 -10.05 3.48 1.37
N GLY A 126 -11.18 4.19 1.55
CA GLY A 126 -11.83 4.34 2.86
C GLY A 126 -10.87 4.94 3.88
N ASP A 127 -10.95 4.55 5.15
CA ASP A 127 -10.04 5.03 6.22
C ASP A 127 -8.82 4.10 6.39
N SER A 128 -8.39 3.39 5.34
CA SER A 128 -7.55 2.19 5.47
C SER A 128 -6.26 2.35 6.28
N PHE A 129 -5.66 3.54 6.34
CA PHE A 129 -4.43 3.87 7.06
C PHE A 129 -4.61 5.11 7.94
N ARG A 130 -5.80 5.30 8.51
CA ARG A 130 -6.07 6.40 9.43
C ARG A 130 -5.07 6.39 10.60
N SER A 131 -4.53 7.57 10.89
CA SER A 131 -3.57 7.80 11.98
C SER A 131 -2.35 6.88 11.93
N SER A 132 -1.97 6.39 10.75
CA SER A 132 -0.78 5.58 10.57
C SER A 132 0.49 6.44 10.48
N MET A 133 1.63 5.78 10.65
CA MET A 133 2.95 6.35 10.44
C MET A 133 3.64 5.64 9.27
N ASN A 134 3.98 6.38 8.22
CA ASN A 134 4.48 5.83 6.96
C ASN A 134 5.86 6.41 6.66
N ARG A 135 6.86 5.54 6.52
CA ARG A 135 8.27 5.92 6.36
C ARG A 135 8.95 5.14 5.26
N GLY A 136 9.98 5.70 4.61
CA GLY A 136 10.65 4.97 3.52
C GLY A 136 9.71 4.79 2.33
N GLU A 137 10.00 3.93 1.36
CA GLU A 137 9.18 3.76 0.15
C GLU A 137 7.82 3.01 0.38
N SER A 138 7.15 3.24 1.52
CA SER A 138 6.09 2.38 2.07
C SER A 138 4.92 2.14 1.13
N PHE A 139 4.60 3.10 0.26
CA PHE A 139 3.49 3.08 -0.69
C PHE A 139 3.98 3.37 -2.12
N LYS A 140 5.07 2.72 -2.54
CA LYS A 140 5.63 2.86 -3.89
C LYS A 140 4.64 2.42 -4.97
N ASN A 141 4.46 3.22 -6.02
CA ASN A 141 3.54 2.94 -7.13
C ASN A 141 2.08 2.65 -6.68
N SER A 142 1.68 3.14 -5.50
CA SER A 142 0.34 2.91 -4.95
C SER A 142 -0.70 3.85 -5.56
N ILE A 143 -1.97 3.46 -5.45
CA ILE A 143 -3.12 4.30 -5.76
C ILE A 143 -3.91 4.52 -4.46
N ASN A 144 -4.03 5.76 -4.04
CA ASN A 144 -4.65 6.17 -2.78
C ASN A 144 -5.82 7.10 -3.09
N GLN A 145 -7.01 6.73 -2.62
CA GLN A 145 -8.25 7.48 -2.85
C GLN A 145 -9.16 7.48 -1.61
N GLY A 146 -10.20 8.32 -1.59
CA GLY A 146 -11.07 8.45 -0.40
C GLY A 146 -10.27 8.95 0.80
N GLU A 147 -10.66 8.67 2.04
CA GLU A 147 -9.95 9.15 3.25
C GLU A 147 -8.78 8.25 3.68
N SER A 148 -8.06 7.65 2.71
CA SER A 148 -7.18 6.47 2.95
C SER A 148 -6.09 6.65 3.98
N PHE A 149 -5.54 7.85 4.15
CA PHE A 149 -4.45 8.17 5.06
C PHE A 149 -4.79 9.37 5.93
N GLN A 150 -6.04 9.45 6.37
CA GLN A 150 -6.52 10.51 7.25
C GLN A 150 -5.64 10.66 8.50
N ASP A 151 -5.24 11.88 8.84
CA ASP A 151 -4.45 12.20 10.05
C ASP A 151 -3.13 11.39 10.18
N SER A 152 -2.58 10.92 9.07
CA SER A 152 -1.33 10.14 9.04
C SER A 152 -0.07 11.00 9.12
N GLU A 153 1.05 10.40 9.51
CA GLU A 153 2.39 11.00 9.46
C GLU A 153 3.24 10.32 8.39
N ASN A 154 3.81 11.10 7.48
CA ASN A 154 4.44 10.61 6.25
C ASN A 154 5.83 11.23 6.07
N CYS A 155 6.87 10.39 5.91
CA CYS A 155 8.25 10.84 5.74
C CYS A 155 9.08 9.94 4.80
N TRP A 156 10.23 10.45 4.36
CA TRP A 156 11.27 9.69 3.64
C TRP A 156 10.77 8.92 2.42
N ASN A 157 10.09 9.59 1.49
CA ASN A 157 9.54 8.98 0.27
C ASN A 157 8.41 7.96 0.51
N SER A 158 7.67 8.08 1.62
CA SER A 158 6.46 7.29 1.97
C SER A 158 5.56 6.96 0.78
N PHE A 159 5.44 7.89 -0.16
CA PHE A 159 4.55 7.87 -1.32
C PHE A 159 5.31 8.09 -2.64
N GLU A 160 6.32 7.27 -2.92
CA GLU A 160 7.04 7.31 -4.19
C GLU A 160 6.17 6.88 -5.39
N LYS A 161 6.13 7.67 -6.47
CA LYS A 161 5.41 7.36 -7.73
C LYS A 161 3.95 6.97 -7.51
N SER A 162 3.37 7.43 -6.41
CA SER A 162 2.00 7.16 -6.02
C SER A 162 1.03 8.09 -6.74
N THR A 163 -0.23 7.68 -6.85
CA THR A 163 -1.34 8.55 -7.24
C THR A 163 -2.26 8.75 -6.05
N ASN A 164 -2.47 10.00 -5.65
CA ASN A 164 -3.26 10.39 -4.49
C ASN A 164 -4.42 11.28 -4.95
N LYS A 165 -5.66 10.96 -4.56
CA LYS A 165 -6.85 11.73 -4.95
C LYS A 165 -7.96 11.67 -3.90
N GLY A 166 -8.91 12.60 -3.99
CA GLY A 166 -10.18 12.51 -3.28
C GLY A 166 -10.04 12.42 -1.76
N TYR A 167 -9.33 13.38 -1.14
CA TYR A 167 -9.09 13.46 0.31
C TYR A 167 -8.20 12.35 0.92
N SER A 168 -7.41 11.65 0.08
CA SER A 168 -6.53 10.54 0.49
C SER A 168 -5.62 10.82 1.66
N LEU A 169 -5.24 12.07 1.87
CA LEU A 169 -4.27 12.53 2.86
C LEU A 169 -4.82 13.70 3.66
N TRP A 170 -6.14 13.72 3.88
CA TRP A 170 -6.77 14.81 4.64
C TRP A 170 -6.19 14.89 6.05
N GLY A 171 -5.79 16.10 6.45
CA GLY A 171 -5.22 16.37 7.77
C GLY A 171 -3.84 15.76 8.02
N SER A 172 -3.21 15.13 7.02
CA SER A 172 -1.93 14.45 7.22
C SER A 172 -0.77 15.43 7.49
N ARG A 173 0.29 14.92 8.11
CA ARG A 173 1.57 15.61 8.31
C ARG A 173 2.62 14.98 7.41
N ASN A 174 3.23 15.80 6.58
CA ASN A 174 4.11 15.35 5.51
C ASN A 174 5.44 16.10 5.60
N ASN A 175 6.55 15.36 5.64
CA ASN A 175 7.89 15.94 5.71
C ASN A 175 8.91 15.12 4.90
N GLU A 176 10.12 15.65 4.75
CA GLU A 176 11.31 14.88 4.31
C GLU A 176 11.08 14.06 3.03
N HIS A 177 10.59 14.72 1.97
CA HIS A 177 10.29 14.09 0.69
C HIS A 177 9.22 12.98 0.73
N SER A 178 8.29 13.03 1.68
CA SER A 178 7.17 12.08 1.79
C SER A 178 6.49 11.74 0.45
N PHE A 179 6.38 12.71 -0.46
CA PHE A 179 5.86 12.56 -1.81
C PHE A 179 6.95 12.80 -2.85
N TYR A 180 7.43 11.71 -3.45
CA TYR A 180 8.45 11.76 -4.50
C TYR A 180 7.89 11.25 -5.82
N TYR A 181 7.91 12.08 -6.87
CA TYR A 181 7.26 11.74 -8.16
C TYR A 181 5.78 11.35 -8.08
N SER A 182 5.07 11.78 -7.04
CA SER A 182 3.66 11.46 -6.89
C SER A 182 2.77 12.37 -7.74
N ASP A 183 1.60 11.87 -8.09
CA ASP A 183 0.52 12.63 -8.72
C ASP A 183 -0.58 12.87 -7.70
N ASN A 184 -0.93 14.14 -7.48
CA ASN A 184 -1.87 14.52 -6.43
C ASN A 184 -2.95 15.41 -7.03
N SER A 185 -4.21 14.99 -6.95
CA SER A 185 -5.37 15.68 -7.51
C SER A 185 -6.56 15.69 -6.56
N GLU A 186 -7.63 16.41 -6.90
CA GLU A 186 -8.96 16.26 -6.27
C GLU A 186 -8.96 16.38 -4.73
N ASN A 187 -8.36 17.43 -4.17
CA ASN A 187 -8.24 17.62 -2.71
C ASN A 187 -7.40 16.53 -2.00
N ALA A 188 -6.54 15.78 -2.70
CA ALA A 188 -5.73 14.68 -2.16
C ALA A 188 -5.15 14.97 -0.76
N ALA A 189 -4.45 16.08 -0.58
CA ALA A 189 -3.80 16.45 0.68
C ALA A 189 -4.38 17.75 1.26
N ARG A 190 -5.70 17.91 1.16
CA ARG A 190 -6.42 19.06 1.72
C ARG A 190 -6.21 19.15 3.24
N GLY A 191 -5.93 20.35 3.73
CA GLY A 191 -5.74 20.59 5.16
C GLY A 191 -4.48 19.96 5.76
N SER A 192 -3.62 19.37 4.94
CA SER A 192 -2.36 18.77 5.38
C SER A 192 -1.37 19.84 5.87
N THR A 193 -0.40 19.40 6.67
CA THR A 193 0.75 20.21 7.07
C THR A 193 2.01 19.67 6.40
N ASN A 194 2.75 20.54 5.71
CA ASN A 194 3.81 20.17 4.81
C ASN A 194 5.10 20.92 5.14
N ASP A 195 6.22 20.21 5.25
CA ASP A 195 7.54 20.79 5.56
C ASP A 195 8.68 20.02 4.86
N ASN A 196 9.91 20.54 4.91
CA ASN A 196 11.16 19.83 4.53
C ASN A 196 11.06 19.05 3.21
N TYR A 197 10.69 19.76 2.14
CA TYR A 197 10.56 19.19 0.79
C TYR A 197 9.57 18.02 0.67
N SER A 198 8.55 17.97 1.54
CA SER A 198 7.47 16.97 1.53
C SER A 198 6.94 16.61 0.14
N PHE A 199 6.79 17.58 -0.78
CA PHE A 199 6.51 17.29 -2.18
C PHE A 199 7.71 17.62 -3.07
N CYS A 200 8.26 16.58 -3.67
CA CYS A 200 9.50 16.62 -4.42
C CYS A 200 9.28 15.97 -5.79
N ARG A 201 9.40 16.75 -6.87
CA ARG A 201 9.06 16.31 -8.25
C ARG A 201 7.62 15.81 -8.38
N ALA A 202 6.74 16.28 -7.50
CA ALA A 202 5.34 15.88 -7.48
C ALA A 202 4.52 16.74 -8.45
N LYS A 203 3.50 16.11 -9.03
CA LYS A 203 2.48 16.76 -9.83
C LYS A 203 1.30 17.11 -8.95
N ILE A 204 0.88 18.38 -8.96
CA ILE A 204 -0.19 18.91 -8.10
C ILE A 204 -1.25 19.55 -9.00
N ARG A 205 -2.51 19.11 -8.88
CA ARG A 205 -3.64 19.57 -9.70
C ARG A 205 -4.94 19.59 -8.92
N ASP A 206 -5.99 20.18 -9.50
CA ASP A 206 -7.40 20.00 -9.08
C ASP A 206 -7.66 20.25 -7.59
N ASN A 207 -7.08 21.31 -7.03
CA ASN A 207 -7.17 21.71 -5.63
C ASN A 207 -6.57 20.70 -4.65
N ALA A 208 -5.60 19.89 -5.08
CA ALA A 208 -4.98 18.85 -4.26
C ALA A 208 -4.46 19.36 -2.91
N LEU A 209 -3.99 20.62 -2.84
CA LEU A 209 -3.41 21.23 -1.63
C LEU A 209 -4.32 22.28 -1.00
N LYS A 210 -5.63 22.28 -1.29
CA LYS A 210 -6.55 23.29 -0.76
C LYS A 210 -6.51 23.34 0.78
N GLY A 211 -6.27 24.52 1.33
CA GLY A 211 -6.19 24.72 2.78
C GLY A 211 -5.01 24.01 3.46
N ALA A 212 -4.07 23.46 2.70
CA ALA A 212 -2.84 22.90 3.24
C ALA A 212 -1.94 24.03 3.77
N LYS A 213 -1.24 23.74 4.87
CA LYS A 213 -0.24 24.62 5.47
C LYS A 213 1.14 24.23 4.96
N LYS A 214 1.94 25.25 4.64
CA LYS A 214 3.30 25.11 4.14
C LYS A 214 4.28 25.74 5.13
N PHE A 215 5.31 24.99 5.52
CA PHE A 215 6.44 25.47 6.33
C PHE A 215 7.76 25.30 5.55
N GLY A 216 8.63 26.30 5.62
CA GLY A 216 9.94 26.26 4.96
C GLY A 216 9.88 25.89 3.46
N ASN A 217 10.82 25.06 3.03
CA ASN A 217 10.91 24.60 1.65
C ASN A 217 10.09 23.32 1.41
N SER A 218 8.78 23.30 1.72
CA SER A 218 7.98 22.06 1.60
C SER A 218 7.83 21.53 0.17
N PHE A 219 8.12 22.33 -0.85
CA PHE A 219 7.88 22.03 -2.26
C PHE A 219 9.13 22.22 -3.10
N TRP A 220 9.47 21.22 -3.91
CA TRP A 220 10.63 21.27 -4.80
C TRP A 220 10.32 20.64 -6.16
N ARG A 221 10.59 21.40 -7.23
CA ARG A 221 10.33 21.00 -8.63
C ARG A 221 8.89 20.50 -8.85
N LEU A 222 7.91 21.27 -8.40
CA LEU A 222 6.51 20.92 -8.65
C LEU A 222 6.12 21.16 -10.11
N GLU A 223 5.28 20.28 -10.61
CA GLU A 223 4.60 20.47 -11.89
C GLU A 223 3.11 20.74 -11.65
N GLY A 224 2.55 21.73 -12.35
CA GLY A 224 1.10 21.97 -12.40
C GLY A 224 0.52 23.03 -11.44
N THR A 225 1.31 23.74 -10.63
CA THR A 225 0.74 24.65 -9.62
C THR A 225 0.46 26.09 -10.11
N LYS A 226 -0.83 26.47 -10.05
CA LYS A 226 -1.34 27.86 -9.89
C LYS A 226 -2.26 27.96 -8.66
N GLU A 227 -2.02 27.19 -7.61
CA GLU A 227 -2.94 27.10 -6.46
C GLU A 227 -2.58 28.09 -5.33
N PRO A 228 -3.57 28.69 -4.64
CA PRO A 228 -3.34 29.49 -3.46
C PRO A 228 -2.96 28.57 -2.28
N ILE A 229 -1.68 28.54 -1.95
CA ILE A 229 -1.14 27.83 -0.79
C ILE A 229 -0.93 28.85 0.33
N LEU A 230 -1.42 28.55 1.52
CA LEU A 230 -1.22 29.41 2.69
C LEU A 230 0.22 29.26 3.19
N SER A 231 1.03 30.30 2.97
CA SER A 231 2.33 30.47 3.64
C SER A 231 2.09 30.97 5.06
N GLN A 232 2.70 30.30 6.04
CA GLN A 232 2.83 30.80 7.42
C GLN A 232 4.30 31.06 7.73
#